data_AF-A0A8W8LY38-F1
#
_entry.id   AF-A0A8W8LY38-F1
#
_cell.length_a   1.000
_cell.length_b   1.000
_cell.length_c   1.000
_cell.angle_alpha   90.00
_cell.angle_beta   90.00
_cell.angle_gamma   90.00
#
_symmetry.space_group_name_H-M   'P 1'
#
loop_
_entity.id
_entity.type
_entity.pdbx_description
1 polymer ?
#
loop_
_entity_poly.entity_id
_entity_poly.type
_entity_poly.pdbx_seq_one_letter_code
_entity_poly.pdbx_strand_id
1 'polypeptide(L)'
;VAENIDSTFESLMKVLEKNKIELKTELQKVAKTKLEILEEQTTGLVALKKQMEDAEDVSDCVLVSPNSVAFMQTERAIIKRLDKLATGVYEASPRELPTFGFYDDSLESKFEQVVAHSAQIWSSSISPGKSVTIVDETYWEDDSVRFTVIPQDYRGIPIKIDSAVMRATIKDPKGNTISCVLTPRQDDYSLIDVTADVSGLGRHLLSVYMGETIVASAEFDRTRVYLRSTLPLGQAQKVISLDLDETDA
;
A
#
# COMPACT_ATOMS: atom_id res chain seq x y z
N VAL A 1 17.71 -5.27 -23.08
CA VAL A 1 17.96 -5.10 -21.62
C VAL A 1 17.95 -3.63 -21.25
N ALA A 2 18.84 -2.81 -21.83
CA ALA A 2 18.80 -1.34 -21.67
C ALA A 2 17.40 -0.77 -21.99
N GLU A 3 16.82 -1.13 -23.15
CA GLU A 3 15.47 -0.71 -23.54
C GLU A 3 14.35 -1.11 -22.55
N ASN A 4 14.49 -2.22 -21.82
CA ASN A 4 13.51 -2.62 -20.79
C ASN A 4 13.63 -1.75 -19.54
N ILE A 5 14.85 -1.37 -19.17
CA ILE A 5 15.10 -0.44 -18.08
C ILE A 5 14.56 0.93 -18.48
N ASP A 6 14.91 1.41 -19.67
CA ASP A 6 14.49 2.71 -20.19
C ASP A 6 12.96 2.81 -20.27
N SER A 7 12.28 1.82 -20.85
CA SER A 7 10.81 1.79 -20.94
C SER A 7 10.11 1.71 -19.57
N THR A 8 10.70 1.00 -18.61
CA THR A 8 10.18 0.95 -17.23
C THR A 8 10.30 2.31 -16.55
N PHE A 9 11.47 2.96 -16.65
CA PHE A 9 11.68 4.30 -16.09
C PHE A 9 10.84 5.37 -16.80
N GLU A 10 10.65 5.27 -18.11
CA GLU A 10 9.69 6.13 -18.82
C GLU A 10 8.27 5.97 -18.30
N SER A 11 7.85 4.74 -18.03
CA SER A 11 6.52 4.45 -17.46
C SER A 11 6.39 5.04 -16.04
N LEU A 12 7.42 4.90 -15.21
CA LEU A 12 7.47 5.51 -13.88
C LEU A 12 7.42 7.04 -13.93
N MET A 13 8.18 7.66 -14.85
CA MET A 13 8.16 9.12 -15.06
C MET A 13 6.77 9.61 -15.50
N LYS A 14 6.07 8.87 -16.36
CA LYS A 14 4.68 9.20 -16.75
C LYS A 14 3.73 9.17 -15.56
N VAL A 15 3.85 8.18 -14.66
CA VAL A 15 3.04 8.11 -13.45
C VAL A 15 3.34 9.28 -12.51
N LEU A 16 4.62 9.60 -12.31
CA LEU A 16 5.03 10.74 -11.48
C LEU A 16 4.51 12.08 -12.03
N GLU A 17 4.62 12.30 -13.34
CA GLU A 17 4.14 13.54 -13.96
C GLU A 17 2.61 13.66 -13.85
N LYS A 18 1.88 12.55 -14.04
CA LYS A 18 0.43 12.51 -13.80
C LYS A 18 0.09 12.91 -12.36
N ASN A 19 0.73 12.28 -11.36
CA ASN A 19 0.47 12.56 -9.95
C ASN A 19 0.80 14.02 -9.59
N LYS A 20 1.88 14.57 -10.15
CA LYS A 20 2.26 15.98 -9.99
C LYS A 20 1.18 16.93 -10.53
N ILE A 21 0.58 16.62 -11.69
CA ILE A 21 -0.52 17.41 -12.26
C ILE A 21 -1.76 17.35 -11.37
N GLU A 22 -2.10 16.16 -10.85
CA GLU A 22 -3.21 15.97 -9.92
C GLU A 22 -3.02 16.77 -8.64
N LEU A 23 -1.85 16.68 -8.01
CA LEU A 23 -1.51 17.44 -6.80
C LEU A 23 -1.57 18.95 -7.02
N LYS A 24 -1.10 19.45 -8.18
CA LYS A 24 -1.22 20.87 -8.53
C LYS A 24 -2.67 21.29 -8.69
N THR A 25 -3.51 20.45 -9.29
CA THR A 25 -4.94 20.73 -9.48
C THR A 25 -5.67 20.78 -8.15
N GLU A 26 -5.34 19.86 -7.24
CA GLU A 26 -5.88 19.85 -5.88
C GLU A 26 -5.44 21.09 -5.09
N LEU A 27 -4.15 21.44 -5.14
CA LEU A 27 -3.64 22.66 -4.53
C LEU A 27 -4.35 23.91 -5.05
N GLN A 28 -4.57 24.02 -6.36
CA GLN A 28 -5.33 25.12 -6.96
C GLN A 28 -6.76 25.19 -6.44
N LYS A 29 -7.43 24.05 -6.31
CA LYS A 29 -8.80 23.97 -5.78
C LYS A 29 -8.84 24.45 -4.32
N VAL A 30 -7.95 23.93 -3.47
CA VAL A 30 -7.88 24.33 -2.06
C VAL A 30 -7.56 25.82 -1.94
N ALA A 31 -6.53 26.30 -2.66
CA ALA A 31 -6.14 27.70 -2.63
C ALA A 31 -7.27 28.63 -3.08
N LYS A 32 -8.04 28.25 -4.11
CA LYS A 32 -9.21 29.01 -4.56
C LYS A 32 -10.27 29.12 -3.46
N THR A 33 -10.62 28.02 -2.81
CA THR A 33 -11.61 28.04 -1.71
C THR A 33 -11.13 28.90 -0.54
N LYS A 34 -9.84 28.79 -0.16
CA LYS A 34 -9.25 29.65 0.88
C LYS A 34 -9.37 31.13 0.53
N LEU A 35 -9.05 31.47 -0.72
CA LEU A 35 -9.12 32.83 -1.23
C LEU A 35 -10.56 33.36 -1.21
N GLU A 36 -11.54 32.57 -1.64
CA GLU A 36 -12.96 32.94 -1.62
C GLU A 36 -13.42 33.29 -0.19
N ILE A 37 -13.03 32.50 0.82
CA ILE A 37 -13.37 32.75 2.23
C ILE A 37 -12.72 34.06 2.73
N LEU A 38 -11.45 34.29 2.38
CA LEU A 38 -10.74 35.51 2.77
C LEU A 38 -11.30 36.76 2.07
N GLU A 39 -11.72 36.64 0.80
CA GLU A 39 -12.39 37.71 0.06
C GLU A 39 -13.76 38.04 0.65
N GLU A 40 -14.55 37.03 1.05
CA GLU A 40 -15.83 37.22 1.74
C GLU A 40 -15.62 37.95 3.07
N GLN A 41 -14.65 37.51 3.88
CA GLN A 41 -14.31 38.15 5.15
C GLN A 41 -13.86 39.61 4.93
N THR A 42 -13.01 39.85 3.92
CA THR A 42 -12.54 41.20 3.58
C THR A 42 -13.69 42.12 3.18
N THR A 43 -14.61 41.63 2.35
CA THR A 43 -15.79 42.39 1.90
C THR A 43 -16.69 42.73 3.09
N GLY A 44 -16.91 41.78 4.00
CA GLY A 44 -17.67 42.00 5.24
C GLY A 44 -17.03 43.05 6.15
N LEU A 45 -15.71 42.98 6.35
CA LEU A 45 -14.97 43.97 7.15
C LEU A 45 -14.99 45.36 6.52
N VAL A 46 -14.89 45.48 5.20
CA VAL A 46 -15.00 46.77 4.48
C VAL A 46 -16.40 47.36 4.63
N ALA A 47 -17.45 46.56 4.51
CA ALA A 47 -18.83 47.02 4.68
C ALA A 47 -19.08 47.50 6.12
N LEU A 48 -18.54 46.78 7.11
CA LEU A 48 -18.61 47.17 8.51
C LEU A 48 -17.86 48.47 8.78
N LYS A 49 -16.63 48.60 8.27
CA LYS A 49 -15.83 49.83 8.39
C LYS A 49 -16.62 51.02 7.88
N LYS A 50 -17.26 50.90 6.71
CA LYS A 50 -18.11 51.95 6.16
C LYS A 50 -19.28 52.32 7.07
N GLN A 51 -19.92 51.35 7.72
CA GLN A 51 -21.00 51.63 8.69
C GLN A 51 -20.50 52.38 9.93
N MET A 52 -19.26 52.14 10.34
CA MET A 52 -18.63 52.89 11.44
C MET A 52 -18.33 54.33 11.02
N GLU A 53 -17.76 54.53 9.83
CA GLU A 53 -17.51 55.87 9.25
C GLU A 53 -18.81 56.66 9.10
N ASP A 54 -19.87 56.07 8.52
CA ASP A 54 -21.17 56.72 8.37
C ASP A 54 -21.80 57.09 9.74
N ALA A 55 -21.55 56.29 10.78
CA ALA A 55 -22.06 56.56 12.13
C ALA A 55 -21.31 57.71 12.83
N GLU A 56 -20.00 57.81 12.59
CA GLU A 56 -19.15 58.91 13.04
C GLU A 56 -19.61 60.23 12.40
N ASP A 57 -19.76 60.26 11.07
CA ASP A 57 -20.22 61.43 10.32
C ASP A 57 -21.59 61.96 10.80
N VAL A 58 -22.53 61.05 11.05
CA VAL A 58 -23.87 61.40 11.55
C VAL A 58 -23.80 61.93 12.99
N SER A 59 -22.96 61.35 13.84
CA SER A 59 -22.75 61.83 15.20
C SER A 59 -22.22 63.27 15.20
N ASP A 60 -21.20 63.54 14.38
CA ASP A 60 -20.61 64.88 14.25
C ASP A 60 -21.63 65.90 13.73
N CYS A 61 -22.44 65.55 12.73
CA CYS A 61 -23.49 66.42 12.20
C CYS A 61 -24.57 66.75 13.25
N VAL A 62 -24.96 65.78 14.08
CA VAL A 62 -26.00 65.95 15.09
C VAL A 62 -25.51 66.81 16.26
N LEU A 63 -24.24 66.68 16.68
CA LEU A 63 -23.63 67.48 17.75
C LEU A 63 -23.65 68.99 17.46
N VAL A 64 -23.58 69.39 16.19
CA VAL A 64 -23.57 70.80 15.77
C VAL A 64 -24.99 71.31 15.42
N SER A 65 -26.03 70.48 15.61
CA SER A 65 -27.41 70.84 15.27
C SER A 65 -27.93 71.99 16.13
N PRO A 66 -28.40 73.10 15.51
CA PRO A 66 -28.96 74.23 16.25
C PRO A 66 -30.36 73.95 16.82
N ASN A 67 -30.99 72.83 16.44
CA ASN A 67 -32.33 72.44 16.90
C ASN A 67 -32.25 71.33 17.97
N SER A 68 -32.40 71.73 19.22
CA SER A 68 -32.38 70.84 20.40
C SER A 68 -33.42 69.71 20.34
N VAL A 69 -34.60 69.92 19.73
CA VAL A 69 -35.63 68.88 19.62
C VAL A 69 -35.24 67.80 18.62
N ALA A 70 -34.62 68.19 17.50
CA ALA A 70 -34.12 67.25 16.51
C ALA A 70 -32.91 66.44 17.03
N PHE A 71 -32.06 67.08 17.84
CA PHE A 71 -30.96 66.40 18.55
C PHE A 71 -31.48 65.31 19.50
N MET A 72 -32.40 65.66 20.41
CA MET A 72 -32.96 64.72 21.40
C MET A 72 -33.67 63.52 20.74
N GLN A 73 -34.28 63.70 19.56
CA GLN A 73 -34.94 62.63 18.81
C GLN A 73 -33.95 61.66 18.15
N THR A 74 -32.76 62.14 17.77
CA THR A 74 -31.74 61.35 17.04
C THR A 74 -30.68 60.75 17.94
N GLU A 75 -30.38 61.40 19.08
CA GLU A 75 -29.38 60.97 20.07
C GLU A 75 -29.59 59.53 20.54
N ARG A 76 -30.81 59.15 20.93
CA ARG A 76 -31.11 57.78 21.37
C ARG A 76 -30.87 56.73 20.29
N ALA A 77 -31.12 57.07 19.03
CA ALA A 77 -30.89 56.17 17.89
C ALA A 77 -29.40 56.01 17.60
N ILE A 78 -28.61 57.09 17.75
CA ILE A 78 -27.15 57.09 17.60
C ILE A 78 -26.51 56.26 18.70
N ILE A 79 -26.85 56.50 19.97
CA ILE A 79 -26.33 55.74 21.12
C ILE A 79 -26.60 54.24 20.93
N LYS A 80 -27.81 53.86 20.51
CA LYS A 80 -28.15 52.45 20.26
C LYS A 80 -27.37 51.83 19.09
N ARG A 81 -27.03 52.61 18.06
CA ARG A 81 -26.21 52.13 16.94
C ARG A 81 -24.74 51.98 17.34
N LEU A 82 -24.19 52.95 18.06
CA LEU A 82 -22.83 52.90 18.59
C LEU A 82 -22.67 51.74 19.58
N ASP A 83 -23.64 51.51 20.46
CA ASP A 83 -23.62 50.40 21.41
C ASP A 83 -23.67 49.04 20.70
N LYS A 84 -24.47 48.94 19.62
CA LYS A 84 -24.51 47.74 18.76
C LYS A 84 -23.20 47.50 18.00
N LEU A 85 -22.49 48.57 17.61
CA LEU A 85 -21.18 48.47 16.99
C LEU A 85 -20.10 48.10 18.03
N ALA A 86 -20.13 48.70 19.22
CA ALA A 86 -19.18 48.43 20.29
C ALA A 86 -19.31 47.01 20.88
N THR A 87 -20.52 46.44 20.89
CA THR A 87 -20.80 45.08 21.38
C THR A 87 -20.78 44.01 20.30
N GLY A 88 -20.55 44.41 19.03
CA GLY A 88 -20.42 43.48 17.92
C GLY A 88 -19.14 42.65 18.05
N VAL A 89 -19.25 41.33 17.92
CA VAL A 89 -18.07 40.46 17.79
C VAL A 89 -17.56 40.56 16.37
N TYR A 90 -16.36 41.14 16.20
CA TYR A 90 -15.71 41.27 14.90
C TYR A 90 -14.52 40.33 14.80
N GLU A 91 -14.52 39.48 13.79
CA GLU A 91 -13.39 38.59 13.50
C GLU A 91 -12.28 39.38 12.79
N ALA A 92 -11.39 39.97 13.59
CA ALA A 92 -10.22 40.69 13.11
C ALA A 92 -9.10 39.76 12.61
N SER A 93 -9.11 38.49 13.02
CA SER A 93 -8.17 37.47 12.56
C SER A 93 -8.68 36.77 11.29
N PRO A 94 -7.81 36.47 10.32
CA PRO A 94 -8.21 35.72 9.13
C PRO A 94 -8.77 34.34 9.54
N ARG A 95 -9.92 33.97 8.95
CA ARG A 95 -10.58 32.68 9.21
C ARG A 95 -9.73 31.49 8.75
N GLU A 96 -8.90 31.70 7.75
CA GLU A 96 -8.00 30.68 7.22
C GLU A 96 -6.56 31.17 7.12
N LEU A 97 -5.63 30.26 7.38
CA LEU A 97 -4.20 30.50 7.21
C LEU A 97 -3.74 30.10 5.79
N PRO A 98 -2.82 30.87 5.18
CA PRO A 98 -2.27 30.58 3.85
C PRO A 98 -1.18 29.50 3.89
N THR A 99 -1.26 28.56 4.83
CA THR A 99 -0.27 27.49 4.98
C THR A 99 -0.60 26.34 4.01
N PHE A 100 0.41 25.94 3.24
CA PHE A 100 0.39 24.79 2.35
C PHE A 100 1.69 24.02 2.53
N GLY A 101 1.61 22.69 2.43
CA GLY A 101 2.75 21.81 2.58
C GLY A 101 2.37 20.38 2.21
N PHE A 102 3.37 19.52 2.06
CA PHE A 102 3.14 18.09 2.01
C PHE A 102 2.86 17.57 3.42
N TYR A 103 2.13 16.47 3.53
CA TYR A 103 1.90 15.81 4.82
C TYR A 103 3.18 15.23 5.43
N ASP A 104 4.18 14.98 4.59
CA ASP A 104 5.45 14.39 4.98
C ASP A 104 6.59 15.26 4.46
N ASP A 105 7.30 15.90 5.38
CA ASP A 105 8.46 16.75 5.08
C ASP A 105 9.64 15.96 4.49
N SER A 106 9.61 14.63 4.62
CA SER A 106 10.66 13.71 4.17
C SER A 106 10.29 12.92 2.90
N LEU A 107 9.24 13.35 2.20
CA LEU A 107 8.69 12.65 1.02
C LEU A 107 9.76 12.27 -0.02
N GLU A 108 10.67 13.19 -0.33
CA GLU A 108 11.78 12.96 -1.26
C GLU A 108 12.66 11.79 -0.80
N SER A 109 13.13 11.83 0.45
CA SER A 109 13.99 10.77 1.01
C SER A 109 13.30 9.40 1.05
N LYS A 110 11.99 9.37 1.34
CA LYS A 110 11.21 8.12 1.32
C LYS A 110 11.07 7.58 -0.09
N PHE A 111 10.84 8.45 -1.06
CA PHE A 111 10.76 8.06 -2.46
C PHE A 111 12.11 7.48 -2.94
N GLU A 112 13.23 8.14 -2.61
CA GLU A 112 14.57 7.63 -2.91
C GLU A 112 14.81 6.25 -2.32
N GLN A 113 14.45 6.03 -1.05
CA GLN A 113 14.61 4.71 -0.41
C GLN A 113 13.78 3.63 -1.10
N VAL A 114 12.52 3.92 -1.46
CA VAL A 114 11.65 2.96 -2.16
C VAL A 114 12.20 2.63 -3.53
N VAL A 115 12.65 3.64 -4.29
CA VAL A 115 13.26 3.43 -5.62
C VAL A 115 14.56 2.65 -5.50
N ALA A 116 15.45 3.00 -4.56
CA ALA A 116 16.71 2.30 -4.36
C ALA A 116 16.51 0.82 -3.99
N HIS A 117 15.49 0.51 -3.19
CA HIS A 117 15.14 -0.87 -2.85
C HIS A 117 14.49 -1.62 -4.02
N SER A 118 13.63 -0.96 -4.79
CA SER A 118 12.82 -1.62 -5.82
C SER A 118 13.49 -1.70 -7.19
N ALA A 119 14.39 -0.77 -7.52
CA ALA A 119 15.11 -0.70 -8.80
C ALA A 119 16.36 -1.60 -8.83
N GLN A 120 16.33 -2.73 -8.13
CA GLN A 120 17.40 -3.71 -8.16
C GLN A 120 17.30 -4.57 -9.43
N ILE A 121 18.40 -4.62 -10.19
CA ILE A 121 18.48 -5.46 -11.38
C ILE A 121 18.86 -6.87 -10.94
N TRP A 122 17.99 -7.84 -11.22
CA TRP A 122 18.33 -9.25 -11.09
C TRP A 122 18.65 -9.84 -12.47
N SER A 123 19.55 -10.82 -12.49
CA SER A 123 19.89 -11.59 -13.68
C SER A 123 20.03 -13.05 -13.30
N SER A 124 19.59 -13.95 -14.17
CA SER A 124 19.72 -15.39 -13.98
C SER A 124 20.19 -16.05 -15.27
N SER A 125 21.09 -17.01 -15.13
CA SER A 125 21.60 -17.87 -16.20
C SER A 125 20.91 -19.25 -16.23
N ILE A 126 19.77 -19.40 -15.56
CA ILE A 126 18.94 -20.60 -15.59
C ILE A 126 18.48 -20.90 -17.01
N SER A 127 18.70 -22.13 -17.46
CA SER A 127 18.15 -22.68 -18.70
C SER A 127 16.72 -23.25 -18.49
N PRO A 128 15.75 -23.00 -19.38
CA PRO A 128 14.41 -23.58 -19.23
C PRO A 128 14.43 -25.13 -19.22
N GLY A 129 13.58 -25.74 -18.39
CA GLY A 129 13.24 -27.16 -18.45
C GLY A 129 14.13 -28.17 -17.70
N LYS A 130 15.36 -27.81 -17.28
CA LYS A 130 16.25 -28.71 -16.50
C LYS A 130 17.13 -28.02 -15.44
N SER A 131 16.91 -26.74 -15.18
CA SER A 131 17.84 -25.93 -14.38
C SER A 131 17.50 -25.87 -12.90
N VAL A 132 16.53 -26.65 -12.45
CA VAL A 132 16.26 -26.81 -11.03
C VAL A 132 16.15 -28.30 -10.76
N THR A 133 17.09 -28.83 -9.98
CA THR A 133 17.07 -30.23 -9.53
C THR A 133 16.44 -30.30 -8.16
N ILE A 134 15.46 -31.19 -8.00
CA ILE A 134 14.90 -31.55 -6.69
C ILE A 134 15.83 -32.60 -6.09
N VAL A 135 16.37 -32.29 -4.92
CA VAL A 135 17.40 -33.10 -4.25
C VAL A 135 16.80 -33.92 -3.12
N ASP A 136 15.74 -33.43 -2.50
CA ASP A 136 15.06 -34.07 -1.40
C ASP A 136 13.57 -33.73 -1.40
N GLU A 137 12.76 -34.70 -0.99
CA GLU A 137 11.31 -34.59 -0.81
C GLU A 137 10.96 -35.08 0.59
N THR A 138 10.48 -34.18 1.44
CA THR A 138 10.08 -34.51 2.81
C THR A 138 8.58 -34.31 2.98
N TYR A 139 7.89 -35.34 3.46
CA TYR A 139 6.46 -35.31 3.77
C TYR A 139 6.28 -35.34 5.29
N TRP A 140 5.68 -34.29 5.85
CA TRP A 140 5.45 -34.17 7.28
C TRP A 140 4.08 -34.70 7.69
N GLU A 141 3.92 -34.96 8.99
CA GLU A 141 2.67 -35.49 9.57
C GLU A 141 1.53 -34.45 9.58
N ASP A 142 1.85 -33.17 9.42
CA ASP A 142 0.91 -32.03 9.44
C ASP A 142 0.41 -31.63 8.04
N ASP A 143 0.54 -32.53 7.06
CA ASP A 143 0.19 -32.31 5.65
C ASP A 143 1.09 -31.32 4.92
N SER A 144 2.21 -30.89 5.53
CA SER A 144 3.20 -30.07 4.85
C SER A 144 4.17 -30.91 4.02
N VAL A 145 4.55 -30.37 2.87
CA VAL A 145 5.56 -30.95 1.97
C VAL A 145 6.72 -29.98 1.83
N ARG A 146 7.94 -30.53 1.78
CA ARG A 146 9.16 -29.77 1.52
C ARG A 146 9.92 -30.38 0.36
N PHE A 147 10.18 -29.58 -0.66
CA PHE A 147 11.09 -29.91 -1.75
C PHE A 147 12.36 -29.08 -1.62
N THR A 148 13.52 -29.74 -1.50
CA THR A 148 14.80 -29.03 -1.54
C THR A 148 15.23 -28.93 -2.99
N VAL A 149 15.44 -27.72 -3.50
CA VAL A 149 15.80 -27.49 -4.88
C VAL A 149 17.14 -26.77 -5.04
N ILE A 150 17.91 -27.17 -6.06
CA ILE A 150 19.14 -26.49 -6.48
C ILE A 150 18.91 -25.82 -7.83
N PRO A 151 18.92 -24.48 -7.90
CA PRO A 151 18.99 -23.77 -9.16
C PRO A 151 20.38 -23.94 -9.79
N GLN A 152 20.43 -24.23 -11.08
CA GLN A 152 21.65 -24.51 -11.84
C GLN A 152 21.69 -23.69 -13.13
N ASP A 153 22.89 -23.41 -13.63
CA ASP A 153 23.09 -22.87 -14.97
C ASP A 153 22.94 -23.98 -16.05
N TYR A 154 23.10 -23.60 -17.33
CA TYR A 154 23.06 -24.55 -18.45
C TYR A 154 24.14 -25.65 -18.40
N ARG A 155 25.16 -25.50 -17.55
CA ARG A 155 26.27 -26.44 -17.36
C ARG A 155 26.04 -27.35 -16.15
N GLY A 156 24.94 -27.17 -15.41
CA GLY A 156 24.64 -27.91 -14.18
C GLY A 156 25.37 -27.36 -12.94
N ILE A 157 25.94 -26.15 -13.01
CA ILE A 157 26.64 -25.54 -11.88
C ILE A 157 25.59 -24.83 -11.01
N PRO A 158 25.54 -25.08 -9.69
CA PRO A 158 24.63 -24.40 -8.78
C PRO A 158 24.82 -22.88 -8.83
N ILE A 159 23.70 -22.14 -8.87
CA ILE A 159 23.69 -20.68 -8.85
C ILE A 159 22.88 -20.17 -7.68
N LYS A 160 23.38 -19.10 -7.06
CA LYS A 160 22.65 -18.39 -6.00
C LYS A 160 21.60 -17.50 -6.65
N ILE A 161 20.35 -17.68 -6.26
CA ILE A 161 19.21 -16.88 -6.73
C ILE A 161 18.50 -16.29 -5.53
N ASP A 162 18.08 -15.05 -5.68
CA ASP A 162 17.20 -14.42 -4.69
C ASP A 162 15.82 -15.10 -4.74
N SER A 163 15.34 -15.58 -3.59
CA SER A 163 14.01 -16.18 -3.44
C SER A 163 12.87 -15.27 -3.93
N ALA A 164 13.07 -13.95 -3.95
CA ALA A 164 12.10 -12.98 -4.47
C ALA A 164 11.85 -13.10 -5.99
N VAL A 165 12.77 -13.73 -6.71
CA VAL A 165 12.72 -13.90 -8.18
C VAL A 165 12.06 -15.23 -8.57
N MET A 166 12.07 -16.20 -7.68
CA MET A 166 11.46 -17.51 -7.88
C MET A 166 10.02 -17.52 -7.37
N ARG A 167 9.17 -18.28 -8.05
CA ARG A 167 7.83 -18.60 -7.58
C ARG A 167 7.62 -20.09 -7.73
N ALA A 168 7.03 -20.75 -6.74
CA ALA A 168 6.68 -22.15 -6.84
C ALA A 168 5.20 -22.34 -6.53
N THR A 169 4.55 -23.22 -7.29
CA THR A 169 3.15 -23.58 -7.07
C THR A 169 2.99 -25.09 -7.14
N ILE A 170 2.04 -25.59 -6.38
CA ILE A 170 1.61 -26.99 -6.44
C ILE A 170 0.19 -27.02 -6.97
N LYS A 171 -0.04 -27.80 -8.01
CA LYS A 171 -1.38 -28.08 -8.52
C LYS A 171 -1.90 -29.36 -7.89
N ASP A 172 -3.06 -29.29 -7.26
CA ASP A 172 -3.72 -30.45 -6.64
C ASP A 172 -4.45 -31.32 -7.69
N PRO A 173 -4.86 -32.56 -7.34
CA PRO A 173 -5.60 -33.45 -8.24
C PRO A 173 -6.95 -32.88 -8.73
N LYS A 174 -7.52 -31.92 -7.99
CA LYS A 174 -8.78 -31.23 -8.34
C LYS A 174 -8.54 -30.00 -9.22
N GLY A 175 -7.28 -29.67 -9.51
CA GLY A 175 -6.86 -28.56 -10.34
C GLY A 175 -6.64 -27.23 -9.62
N ASN A 176 -6.75 -27.18 -8.28
CA ASN A 176 -6.47 -25.98 -7.50
C ASN A 176 -4.96 -25.73 -7.42
N THR A 177 -4.58 -24.46 -7.43
CA THR A 177 -3.17 -24.04 -7.34
C THR A 177 -2.87 -23.52 -5.94
N ILE A 178 -1.88 -24.11 -5.29
CA ILE A 178 -1.38 -23.74 -3.97
C ILE A 178 -0.07 -22.98 -4.16
N SER A 179 0.04 -21.78 -3.58
CA SER A 179 1.30 -21.03 -3.58
C SER A 179 2.25 -21.62 -2.54
N CYS A 180 3.50 -21.84 -2.94
CA CYS A 180 4.54 -22.34 -2.04
C CYS A 180 5.34 -21.20 -1.43
N VAL A 181 5.91 -21.43 -0.25
CA VAL A 181 6.87 -20.56 0.41
C VAL A 181 8.28 -21.03 0.04
N LEU A 182 9.10 -20.12 -0.47
CA LEU A 182 10.50 -20.37 -0.84
C LEU A 182 11.42 -19.81 0.25
N THR A 183 12.22 -20.68 0.85
CA THR A 183 13.17 -20.28 1.91
C THR A 183 14.58 -20.70 1.54
N PRO A 184 15.52 -19.75 1.32
CA PRO A 184 16.93 -20.09 1.15
C PRO A 184 17.47 -20.78 2.40
N ARG A 185 18.21 -21.86 2.23
CA ARG A 185 18.87 -22.55 3.34
C ARG A 185 20.02 -21.70 3.89
N GLN A 186 20.17 -21.70 5.21
CA GLN A 186 21.24 -20.94 5.89
C GLN A 186 22.59 -21.65 5.84
N ASP A 187 22.57 -22.98 5.77
CA ASP A 187 23.74 -23.86 5.67
C ASP A 187 24.34 -23.86 4.25
N ASP A 188 23.50 -23.75 3.21
CA ASP A 188 23.93 -23.62 1.83
C ASP A 188 22.95 -22.74 1.04
N TYR A 189 23.40 -21.53 0.69
CA TYR A 189 22.59 -20.56 -0.06
C TYR A 189 22.35 -20.92 -1.52
N SER A 190 22.91 -22.03 -2.01
CA SER A 190 22.56 -22.61 -3.32
C SER A 190 21.34 -23.55 -3.24
N LEU A 191 20.90 -23.89 -2.02
CA LEU A 191 19.69 -24.67 -1.77
C LEU A 191 18.52 -23.76 -1.38
N ILE A 192 17.35 -24.07 -1.94
CA ILE A 192 16.09 -23.41 -1.61
C ILE A 192 15.09 -24.47 -1.18
N ASP A 193 14.52 -24.32 0.00
CA ASP A 193 13.43 -25.17 0.49
C ASP A 193 12.10 -24.58 0.00
N VAL A 194 11.37 -25.35 -0.80
CA VAL A 194 10.01 -25.05 -1.25
C VAL A 194 9.04 -25.79 -0.35
N THR A 195 8.24 -25.03 0.40
CA THR A 195 7.30 -25.59 1.40
C THR A 195 5.87 -25.19 1.10
N ALA A 196 4.94 -26.11 1.33
CA ALA A 196 3.51 -25.86 1.19
C ALA A 196 2.69 -26.84 2.04
N ASP A 197 1.51 -26.40 2.47
CA ASP A 197 0.52 -27.27 3.09
C ASP A 197 -0.40 -27.84 2.01
N VAL A 198 -0.47 -29.16 1.91
CA VAL A 198 -1.16 -29.86 0.82
C VAL A 198 -2.17 -30.83 1.40
N SER A 199 -3.44 -30.43 1.50
CA SER A 199 -4.49 -31.23 2.14
C SER A 199 -5.16 -32.28 1.22
N GLY A 200 -4.81 -32.34 -0.07
CA GLY A 200 -5.38 -33.28 -1.03
C GLY A 200 -4.66 -34.63 -1.06
N LEU A 201 -5.38 -35.74 -1.22
CA LEU A 201 -4.80 -37.05 -1.53
C LEU A 201 -4.77 -37.27 -3.04
N GLY A 202 -3.75 -37.97 -3.54
CA GLY A 202 -3.54 -38.28 -4.96
C GLY A 202 -2.38 -37.53 -5.60
N ARG A 203 -2.35 -37.52 -6.94
CA ARG A 203 -1.26 -36.92 -7.74
C ARG A 203 -1.30 -35.40 -7.77
N HIS A 204 -0.20 -34.80 -7.34
CA HIS A 204 0.04 -33.36 -7.35
C HIS A 204 1.18 -33.05 -8.33
N LEU A 205 1.21 -31.82 -8.83
CA LEU A 205 2.28 -31.32 -9.70
C LEU A 205 2.90 -30.07 -9.10
N LEU A 206 4.14 -30.18 -8.62
CA LEU A 206 4.98 -29.03 -8.31
C LEU A 206 5.45 -28.39 -9.62
N SER A 207 5.36 -27.07 -9.71
CA SER A 207 5.89 -26.25 -10.80
C SER A 207 6.68 -25.08 -10.22
N VAL A 208 7.95 -24.97 -10.61
CA VAL A 208 8.86 -23.90 -10.19
C VAL A 208 9.05 -22.95 -11.38
N TYR A 209 8.89 -21.66 -11.11
CA TYR A 209 8.91 -20.57 -12.09
C TYR A 209 10.04 -19.59 -11.80
N MET A 210 10.62 -19.08 -12.89
CA MET A 210 11.47 -17.89 -12.90
C MET A 210 10.81 -16.87 -13.82
N GLY A 211 10.31 -15.77 -13.24
CA GLY A 211 9.38 -14.89 -13.94
C GLY A 211 8.15 -15.68 -14.45
N GLU A 212 7.93 -15.68 -15.76
CA GLU A 212 6.82 -16.40 -16.40
C GLU A 212 7.20 -17.79 -16.94
N THR A 213 8.47 -18.21 -16.82
CA THR A 213 8.95 -19.48 -17.41
C THR A 213 9.00 -20.59 -16.37
N ILE A 214 8.48 -21.78 -16.70
CA ILE A 214 8.63 -22.99 -15.89
C ILE A 214 10.05 -23.53 -16.06
N VAL A 215 10.77 -23.68 -14.94
CA VAL A 215 12.18 -24.09 -14.93
C VAL A 215 12.38 -25.50 -14.38
N ALA A 216 11.42 -25.98 -13.58
CA ALA A 216 11.29 -27.39 -13.21
C ALA A 216 9.84 -27.71 -12.85
N SER A 217 9.52 -29.00 -12.98
CA SER A 217 8.26 -29.56 -12.54
C SER A 217 8.50 -30.97 -12.01
N ALA A 218 7.76 -31.36 -10.97
CA ALA A 218 7.77 -32.72 -10.46
C ALA A 218 6.38 -33.16 -10.05
N GLU A 219 6.05 -34.38 -10.44
CA GLU A 219 4.84 -35.06 -10.00
C GLU A 219 5.14 -35.81 -8.73
N PHE A 220 4.26 -35.68 -7.74
CA PHE A 220 4.33 -36.45 -6.51
C PHE A 220 2.94 -36.94 -6.11
N ASP A 221 2.87 -38.13 -5.50
CA ASP A 221 1.61 -38.76 -5.12
C ASP A 221 1.49 -38.81 -3.60
N ARG A 222 0.41 -38.22 -3.08
CA ARG A 222 0.09 -38.27 -1.66
C ARG A 222 -0.87 -39.42 -1.40
N THR A 223 -0.31 -40.61 -1.15
CA THR A 223 -1.07 -41.86 -0.98
C THR A 223 -1.33 -42.27 0.48
N ARG A 224 -0.74 -41.60 1.48
CA ARG A 224 -0.80 -42.03 2.89
C ARG A 224 -1.61 -41.09 3.77
N VAL A 225 -2.69 -41.63 4.36
CA VAL A 225 -3.35 -41.12 5.55
C VAL A 225 -2.59 -41.65 6.76
N TYR A 226 -1.93 -40.79 7.55
CA TYR A 226 -1.47 -41.18 8.87
C TYR A 226 -2.69 -41.27 9.79
N LEU A 227 -3.23 -42.48 9.97
CA LEU A 227 -4.27 -42.71 10.96
C LEU A 227 -3.68 -42.46 12.35
N ARG A 228 -4.11 -41.37 13.00
CA ARG A 228 -3.86 -41.12 14.43
C ARG A 228 -4.46 -42.26 15.24
N SER A 229 -3.69 -43.28 15.60
CA SER A 229 -4.04 -44.13 16.73
C SER A 229 -3.65 -43.38 18.01
N THR A 230 -4.61 -42.71 18.64
CA THR A 230 -4.46 -42.30 20.03
C THR A 230 -4.51 -43.55 20.91
N LEU A 231 -3.40 -44.30 20.97
CA LEU A 231 -3.19 -45.32 21.97
C LEU A 231 -2.10 -44.84 22.93
N PRO A 232 -2.34 -44.88 24.25
CA PRO A 232 -1.39 -44.40 25.24
C PRO A 232 -0.08 -45.16 25.19
N LEU A 233 1.03 -44.44 25.37
CA LEU A 233 2.41 -44.94 25.37
C LEU A 233 2.55 -46.20 26.22
N GLY A 234 2.84 -47.34 25.59
CA GLY A 234 3.16 -48.58 26.31
C GLY A 234 2.92 -49.90 25.57
N GLN A 235 2.25 -49.92 24.42
CA GLN A 235 2.09 -51.16 23.64
C GLN A 235 2.84 -51.09 22.30
N ALA A 236 3.59 -52.14 22.02
CA ALA A 236 4.43 -52.29 20.83
C ALA A 236 3.66 -51.94 19.55
N GLN A 237 4.24 -51.05 18.74
CA GLN A 237 3.75 -50.71 17.40
C GLN A 237 3.66 -52.00 16.57
N LYS A 238 2.44 -52.50 16.36
CA LYS A 238 2.16 -53.35 15.22
C LYS A 238 1.87 -52.41 14.06
N VAL A 239 2.87 -52.16 13.22
CA VAL A 239 2.69 -51.47 11.94
C VAL A 239 1.72 -52.32 11.12
N ILE A 240 0.47 -51.90 11.02
CA ILE A 240 -0.49 -52.50 10.10
C ILE A 240 -0.34 -51.72 8.80
N SER A 241 0.46 -52.26 7.87
CA SER A 241 0.37 -51.89 6.47
C SER A 241 -0.95 -52.43 5.94
N LEU A 242 -1.92 -51.54 5.73
CA LEU A 242 -3.09 -51.86 4.92
C LEU A 242 -2.69 -51.58 3.47
N ASP A 243 -2.21 -52.62 2.80
CA ASP A 243 -2.18 -52.66 1.34
C ASP A 243 -3.63 -52.69 0.89
N LEU A 244 -4.13 -51.55 0.42
CA LEU A 244 -5.37 -51.50 -0.36
C LEU A 244 -5.01 -52.01 -1.76
N ASP A 245 -4.97 -53.34 -1.90
CA ASP A 245 -4.99 -53.97 -3.21
C ASP A 245 -6.31 -53.60 -3.89
N GLU A 246 -6.20 -52.97 -5.06
CA GLU A 246 -7.26 -53.01 -6.07
C GLU A 246 -7.53 -54.48 -6.41
N THR A 247 -8.69 -55.01 -6.00
CA THR A 247 -9.41 -56.05 -6.75
C THR A 247 -10.88 -56.15 -6.33
N ASP A 248 -11.74 -55.90 -7.34
CA ASP A 248 -13.06 -56.47 -7.62
C ASP A 248 -14.26 -56.24 -6.68
N ALA A 249 -15.14 -55.31 -7.07
CA ALA A 249 -16.49 -55.59 -7.62
C ALA A 249 -17.25 -54.30 -8.00
#